data_AF-A0A927FCZ7-F1
#
_entry.id   AF-A0A927FCZ7-F1
#
_cell.length_a   1.000
_cell.length_b   1.000
_cell.length_c   1.000
_cell.angle_alpha   90.00
_cell.angle_beta   90.00
_cell.angle_gamma   90.00
#
_symmetry.space_group_name_H-M   'P 1'
#
loop_
_entity.id
_entity.type
_entity.pdbx_description
1 polymer ?
#
loop_
_entity_poly.entity_id
_entity_poly.type
_entity_poly.pdbx_seq_one_letter_code
_entity_poly.pdbx_strand_id
1 'polypeptide(L)'
;MLRKLPQILCFATLPFASLNLRADDKIDQVLSELQALRQQVATLEARVATLEATKAIPAGALDASAPEAQPRERKNLFDHMRIELQKAEARASGPWTTPANWNGIQNGLTEDEVIEILGEPTDRKFSVRRDTDEIFYYRGDLEGTGEPIEGEIRIYKGKVRRFTLPDFPTES
;
A
#
# COMPACT_ATOMS: atom_id res chain seq x y z
N MET A 1 -2.83 8.63 -92.57
CA MET A 1 -3.68 8.75 -91.36
C MET A 1 -2.75 8.91 -90.16
N LEU A 2 -2.53 10.15 -89.69
CA LEU A 2 -2.87 10.66 -88.34
C LEU A 2 -2.27 9.80 -87.19
N ARG A 3 -1.39 10.26 -86.28
CA ARG A 3 -1.28 11.55 -85.56
C ARG A 3 0.14 11.69 -84.96
N LYS A 4 0.85 12.81 -85.19
CA LYS A 4 1.16 13.95 -84.27
C LYS A 4 2.31 13.73 -83.24
N LEU A 5 3.46 14.32 -83.54
CA LEU A 5 4.42 15.02 -82.63
C LEU A 5 3.75 16.25 -81.96
N PRO A 6 4.39 17.13 -81.14
CA PRO A 6 5.71 17.17 -80.44
C PRO A 6 5.59 17.62 -78.93
N GLN A 7 6.59 17.42 -78.05
CA GLN A 7 7.60 18.41 -77.55
C GLN A 7 7.02 19.67 -76.85
N ILE A 8 7.46 19.98 -75.61
CA ILE A 8 8.04 21.28 -75.15
C ILE A 8 7.98 21.55 -73.61
N LEU A 9 9.16 21.96 -73.11
CA LEU A 9 9.55 22.83 -71.98
C LEU A 9 9.24 22.53 -70.49
N CYS A 10 10.36 22.39 -69.76
CA CYS A 10 10.76 23.03 -68.50
C CYS A 10 9.86 24.13 -67.91
N PHE A 11 9.65 24.14 -66.58
CA PHE A 11 10.03 25.25 -65.69
C PHE A 11 9.99 24.81 -64.21
N ALA A 12 10.95 25.32 -63.45
CA ALA A 12 11.28 25.01 -62.06
C ALA A 12 10.16 25.22 -61.04
N THR A 13 10.08 24.35 -60.00
CA THR A 13 9.88 24.74 -58.59
C THR A 13 10.44 23.68 -57.62
N LEU A 14 11.49 24.10 -56.89
CA LEU A 14 11.92 23.75 -55.53
C LEU A 14 11.46 22.42 -54.86
N PRO A 15 12.38 21.53 -54.42
CA PRO A 15 12.06 20.50 -53.44
C PRO A 15 12.18 21.11 -52.04
N PHE A 16 11.07 21.57 -51.45
CA PHE A 16 11.08 22.04 -50.07
C PHE A 16 9.72 21.81 -49.37
N ALA A 17 9.25 20.57 -49.32
CA ALA A 17 8.06 20.24 -48.51
C ALA A 17 7.99 18.74 -48.18
N SER A 18 8.96 18.17 -47.47
CA SER A 18 8.82 16.78 -46.97
C SER A 18 9.35 16.53 -45.57
N LEU A 19 9.64 17.59 -44.80
CA LEU A 19 10.08 17.46 -43.41
C LEU A 19 9.01 17.81 -42.35
N ASN A 20 7.83 18.30 -42.75
CA ASN A 20 6.81 18.76 -41.78
C ASN A 20 5.83 17.67 -41.30
N LEU A 21 5.60 16.60 -42.08
CA LEU A 21 4.52 15.65 -41.78
C LEU A 21 4.68 14.91 -40.43
N ARG A 22 5.92 14.59 -40.03
CA ARG A 22 6.21 13.93 -38.74
C ARG A 22 6.24 14.89 -37.55
N ALA A 23 6.43 16.18 -37.82
CA ALA A 23 6.28 17.21 -36.80
C ALA A 23 4.79 17.48 -36.55
N ASP A 24 3.96 17.48 -37.60
CA ASP A 24 2.51 17.65 -37.51
C ASP A 24 1.83 16.58 -36.65
N ASP A 25 2.16 15.28 -36.82
CA ASP A 25 1.56 14.20 -35.99
C ASP A 25 1.82 14.38 -34.48
N LYS A 26 3.03 14.82 -34.13
CA LYS A 26 3.40 15.07 -32.72
C LYS A 26 2.71 16.32 -32.19
N ILE A 27 2.54 17.33 -33.03
CA ILE A 27 1.81 18.56 -32.69
C ILE A 27 0.35 18.22 -32.44
N ASP A 28 -0.27 17.41 -33.31
CA ASP A 28 -1.66 16.96 -33.17
C ASP A 28 -1.85 16.10 -31.91
N GLN A 29 -0.89 15.20 -31.62
CA GLN A 29 -0.90 14.43 -30.38
C GLN A 29 -0.84 15.34 -29.15
N VAL A 30 0.10 16.30 -29.12
CA VAL A 30 0.23 17.25 -28.00
C VAL A 30 -1.02 18.12 -27.84
N LEU A 31 -1.64 18.55 -28.94
CA LEU A 31 -2.90 19.30 -28.91
C LEU A 31 -4.04 18.46 -28.31
N SER A 32 -4.13 17.18 -28.68
CA SER A 32 -5.13 16.27 -28.13
C SER A 32 -4.93 16.00 -26.64
N GLU A 33 -3.68 15.81 -26.20
CA GLU A 33 -3.33 15.61 -24.79
C GLU A 33 -3.60 16.88 -23.96
N LEU A 34 -3.29 18.06 -24.51
CA LEU A 34 -3.57 19.35 -23.88
C LEU A 34 -5.08 19.56 -23.72
N GLN A 35 -5.88 19.19 -24.72
CA GLN A 35 -7.33 19.25 -24.65
C GLN A 35 -7.89 18.27 -23.60
N ALA A 36 -7.37 17.03 -23.54
CA ALA A 36 -7.75 16.05 -22.53
C ALA A 36 -7.38 16.50 -21.12
N LEU A 37 -6.17 17.05 -20.92
CA LEU A 37 -5.75 17.64 -19.65
C LEU A 37 -6.65 18.79 -19.24
N ARG A 38 -6.98 19.70 -20.16
CA ARG A 38 -7.92 20.80 -19.88
C ARG A 38 -9.29 20.31 -19.42
N GLN A 39 -9.81 19.24 -20.03
CA GLN A 39 -11.06 18.62 -19.59
C GLN A 39 -10.96 17.98 -18.20
N GLN A 40 -9.84 17.32 -17.91
CA GLN A 40 -9.59 16.73 -16.58
C GLN A 40 -9.48 17.82 -15.52
N VAL A 41 -8.75 18.90 -15.80
CA VAL A 41 -8.62 20.05 -14.90
C VAL A 41 -10.00 20.68 -14.66
N ALA A 42 -10.80 20.93 -15.70
CA ALA A 42 -12.16 21.46 -15.53
C ALA A 42 -13.06 20.53 -14.69
N THR A 43 -12.92 19.21 -14.85
CA THR A 43 -13.68 18.22 -14.08
C THR A 43 -13.22 18.22 -12.61
N LEU A 44 -11.91 18.30 -12.36
CA LEU A 44 -11.36 18.36 -11.02
C LEU A 44 -11.71 19.67 -10.34
N GLU A 45 -11.61 20.80 -11.03
CA GLU A 45 -12.04 22.11 -10.54
C GLU A 45 -13.53 22.13 -10.21
N ALA A 46 -14.39 21.52 -11.04
CA ALA A 46 -15.81 21.38 -10.72
C ALA A 46 -16.03 20.51 -9.48
N ARG A 47 -15.30 19.39 -9.34
CA ARG A 47 -15.36 18.54 -8.14
C ARG A 47 -14.88 19.29 -6.90
N VAL A 48 -13.77 20.01 -6.99
CA VAL A 48 -13.24 20.85 -5.91
C VAL A 48 -14.25 21.92 -5.56
N ALA A 49 -14.83 22.64 -6.52
CA ALA A 49 -15.87 23.64 -6.28
C ALA A 49 -17.10 23.06 -5.60
N THR A 50 -17.54 21.83 -5.95
CA THR A 50 -18.66 21.17 -5.26
C THR A 50 -18.30 20.78 -3.82
N LEU A 51 -17.07 20.30 -3.59
CA LEU A 51 -16.58 19.97 -2.26
C LEU A 51 -16.37 21.22 -1.40
N GLU A 52 -15.85 22.29 -1.98
CA GLU A 52 -15.66 23.59 -1.33
C GLU A 52 -17.00 24.27 -1.05
N ALA A 53 -17.99 24.19 -1.95
CA ALA A 53 -19.35 24.67 -1.70
C ALA A 53 -20.05 23.86 -0.59
N THR A 54 -19.77 22.56 -0.50
CA THR A 54 -20.24 21.71 0.62
C THR A 54 -19.52 22.05 1.93
N LYS A 55 -18.29 22.59 1.85
CA LYS A 55 -17.44 22.97 2.99
C LYS A 55 -17.52 24.46 3.35
N ALA A 56 -18.25 25.27 2.57
CA ALA A 56 -18.45 26.70 2.80
C ALA A 56 -19.43 26.95 3.96
N ILE A 57 -18.97 26.59 5.16
CA ILE A 57 -19.35 27.21 6.42
C ILE A 57 -18.72 28.62 6.41
N PRO A 58 -19.45 29.70 6.74
CA PRO A 58 -19.00 31.07 6.49
C PRO A 58 -17.70 31.41 7.21
N ALA A 59 -16.80 32.08 6.46
CA ALA A 59 -15.48 32.57 6.85
C ALA A 59 -15.52 33.76 7.83
N GLY A 60 -16.28 33.63 8.92
CA GLY A 60 -16.31 34.57 10.04
C GLY A 60 -15.86 33.96 11.38
N ALA A 61 -15.54 32.67 11.43
CA ALA A 61 -15.19 31.95 12.66
C ALA A 61 -13.93 31.09 12.50
N LEU A 62 -12.90 31.63 11.83
CA LEU A 62 -11.60 30.97 11.68
C LEU A 62 -10.81 30.82 13.00
N ASP A 63 -11.38 31.21 14.15
CA ASP A 63 -10.93 30.85 15.50
C ASP A 63 -11.93 29.99 16.30
N ALA A 64 -13.06 29.58 15.71
CA ALA A 64 -14.11 28.87 16.43
C ALA A 64 -14.98 27.97 15.52
N SER A 65 -14.37 27.02 14.80
CA SER A 65 -15.05 25.81 14.28
C SER A 65 -14.07 24.84 13.60
N ALA A 66 -13.07 24.37 14.33
CA ALA A 66 -12.91 22.92 14.35
C ALA A 66 -14.16 22.41 15.09
N PRO A 67 -14.81 21.28 14.71
CA PRO A 67 -15.71 20.67 15.66
C PRO A 67 -14.87 20.52 16.92
N GLU A 68 -15.32 21.15 18.00
CA GLU A 68 -14.82 20.91 19.34
C GLU A 68 -15.22 19.47 19.65
N ALA A 69 -14.57 18.53 18.95
CA ALA A 69 -14.50 17.17 19.35
C ALA A 69 -13.87 17.29 20.71
N GLN A 70 -14.72 17.11 21.72
CA GLN A 70 -14.38 17.28 23.13
C GLN A 70 -13.03 16.57 23.34
N PRO A 71 -12.19 16.98 24.30
CA PRO A 71 -10.93 16.29 24.57
C PRO A 71 -11.06 14.75 24.67
N ARG A 72 -12.28 14.26 24.97
CA ARG A 72 -12.70 12.86 24.92
C ARG A 72 -12.85 12.28 23.50
N GLU A 73 -13.48 12.96 22.56
CA GLU A 73 -13.66 12.47 21.18
C GLU A 73 -12.35 12.39 20.39
N ARG A 74 -11.40 13.31 20.63
CA ARG A 74 -10.05 13.18 20.05
C ARG A 74 -9.33 11.97 20.61
N LYS A 75 -9.43 11.73 21.92
CA LYS A 75 -8.89 10.50 22.55
C LYS A 75 -9.53 9.26 21.93
N ASN A 76 -10.85 9.24 21.77
CA ASN A 76 -11.57 8.13 21.15
C ASN A 76 -11.12 7.87 19.69
N LEU A 77 -10.81 8.92 18.90
CA LEU A 77 -10.27 8.76 17.55
C LEU A 77 -8.84 8.20 17.54
N PHE A 78 -7.96 8.68 18.43
CA PHE A 78 -6.60 8.14 18.56
C PHE A 78 -6.59 6.72 19.11
N ASP A 79 -7.51 6.40 20.03
CA ASP A 79 -7.67 5.07 20.59
C ASP A 79 -8.26 4.12 19.54
N HIS A 80 -9.25 4.56 18.76
CA HIS A 80 -9.78 3.81 17.62
C HIS A 80 -8.71 3.55 16.54
N MET A 81 -7.88 4.56 16.22
CA MET A 81 -6.75 4.38 15.31
C MET A 81 -5.69 3.42 15.87
N ARG A 82 -5.39 3.48 17.17
CA ARG A 82 -4.46 2.57 17.82
C ARG A 82 -4.97 1.13 17.80
N ILE A 83 -6.27 0.94 18.04
CA ILE A 83 -6.93 -0.36 17.95
C ILE A 83 -6.94 -0.87 16.50
N GLU A 84 -7.22 -0.02 15.51
CA GLU A 84 -7.16 -0.41 14.10
C GLU A 84 -5.73 -0.72 13.63
N LEU A 85 -4.71 -0.03 14.15
CA LEU A 85 -3.30 -0.37 13.94
C LEU A 85 -2.95 -1.71 14.59
N GLN A 86 -3.36 -1.95 15.83
CA GLN A 86 -3.17 -3.25 16.50
C GLN A 86 -3.93 -4.37 15.79
N LYS A 87 -5.12 -4.10 15.23
CA LYS A 87 -5.86 -5.06 14.39
C LYS A 87 -5.21 -5.26 13.03
N ALA A 88 -4.56 -4.26 12.46
CA ALA A 88 -3.77 -4.40 11.23
C ALA A 88 -2.49 -5.20 11.49
N GLU A 89 -1.88 -5.02 12.66
CA GLU A 89 -0.72 -5.78 13.18
C GLU A 89 -1.12 -7.24 13.51
N ALA A 90 -2.31 -7.44 14.07
CA ALA A 90 -2.91 -8.75 14.24
C ALA A 90 -3.35 -9.39 12.90
N ARG A 91 -3.79 -8.62 11.91
CA ARG A 91 -4.06 -9.12 10.54
C ARG A 91 -2.77 -9.36 9.75
N ALA A 92 -1.67 -8.73 10.14
CA ALA A 92 -0.31 -9.07 9.73
C ALA A 92 0.25 -10.29 10.48
N SER A 93 -0.51 -10.91 11.42
CA SER A 93 -0.10 -12.09 12.21
C SER A 93 0.11 -13.36 11.38
N GLY A 94 0.21 -13.26 10.07
CA GLY A 94 0.90 -14.26 9.27
C GLY A 94 0.41 -15.70 9.43
N PRO A 95 1.22 -16.65 8.96
CA PRO A 95 0.94 -18.08 9.07
C PRO A 95 0.78 -18.59 10.51
N TRP A 96 1.37 -17.94 11.51
CA TRP A 96 1.36 -18.45 12.89
C TRP A 96 -0.03 -18.50 13.54
N THR A 97 -1.01 -17.77 13.03
CA THR A 97 -2.39 -17.83 13.55
C THR A 97 -3.08 -19.19 13.35
N THR A 98 -2.57 -20.03 12.45
CA THR A 98 -3.16 -21.34 12.17
C THR A 98 -2.43 -22.44 12.95
N PRO A 99 -3.13 -23.27 13.75
CA PRO A 99 -2.49 -24.35 14.53
C PRO A 99 -1.74 -25.35 13.64
N ALA A 100 -2.21 -25.57 12.41
CA ALA A 100 -1.56 -26.47 11.46
C ALA A 100 -0.12 -26.05 11.10
N ASN A 101 0.18 -24.74 11.07
CA ASN A 101 1.51 -24.25 10.70
C ASN A 101 2.54 -24.50 11.80
N TRP A 102 2.09 -24.56 13.05
CA TRP A 102 2.96 -24.91 14.18
C TRP A 102 3.43 -26.36 14.18
N ASN A 103 2.74 -27.26 13.47
CA ASN A 103 3.18 -28.65 13.32
C ASN A 103 4.52 -28.78 12.56
N GLY A 104 4.88 -27.77 11.76
CA GLY A 104 6.17 -27.70 11.08
C GLY A 104 7.33 -27.33 12.01
N ILE A 105 7.05 -26.77 13.19
CA ILE A 105 8.09 -26.29 14.12
C ILE A 105 8.67 -27.44 14.92
N GLN A 106 10.00 -27.57 14.84
CA GLN A 106 10.77 -28.59 15.54
C GLN A 106 12.06 -27.99 16.10
N ASN A 107 12.61 -28.67 17.11
CA ASN A 107 13.91 -28.29 17.66
C ASN A 107 15.00 -28.49 16.60
N GLY A 108 15.90 -27.52 16.47
CA GLY A 108 17.03 -27.54 15.54
C GLY A 108 16.82 -26.76 14.25
N LEU A 109 15.60 -26.31 13.95
CA LEU A 109 15.32 -25.39 12.84
C LEU A 109 16.07 -24.07 13.00
N THR A 110 16.43 -23.45 11.89
CA THR A 110 17.03 -22.11 11.90
C THR A 110 15.98 -21.03 12.12
N GLU A 111 16.44 -19.84 12.50
CA GLU A 111 15.59 -18.65 12.60
C GLU A 111 14.81 -18.38 11.30
N ASP A 112 15.50 -18.44 10.16
CA ASP A 112 14.90 -18.16 8.86
C ASP A 112 13.82 -19.18 8.48
N GLU A 113 14.05 -20.47 8.77
CA GLU A 113 13.07 -21.53 8.54
C GLU A 113 11.80 -21.32 9.38
N VAL A 114 11.96 -20.85 10.63
CA VAL A 114 10.82 -20.51 11.49
C VAL A 114 10.02 -19.36 10.90
N ILE A 115 10.69 -18.32 10.41
CA ILE A 115 10.04 -17.17 9.76
C ILE A 115 9.35 -17.58 8.47
N GLU A 116 9.91 -18.53 7.72
CA GLU A 116 9.27 -19.05 6.50
C GLU A 116 7.97 -19.81 6.82
N ILE A 117 7.95 -20.60 7.90
CA ILE A 117 6.80 -21.42 8.30
C ILE A 117 5.71 -20.58 8.98
N LEU A 118 6.09 -19.72 9.93
CA LEU A 118 5.18 -19.01 10.82
C LEU A 118 5.00 -17.52 10.45
N GLY A 119 5.86 -16.99 9.60
CA GLY A 119 5.95 -15.55 9.32
C GLY A 119 6.79 -14.79 10.35
N GLU A 120 6.82 -13.47 10.19
CA GLU A 120 7.53 -12.60 11.12
C GLU A 120 6.91 -12.67 12.53
N PRO A 121 7.74 -12.76 13.57
CA PRO A 121 7.26 -12.72 14.95
C PRO A 121 6.73 -11.35 15.32
N THR A 122 5.73 -11.32 16.20
CA THR A 122 5.13 -10.09 16.74
C THR A 122 6.14 -9.27 17.54
N ASP A 123 7.02 -9.93 18.29
CA ASP A 123 8.08 -9.28 19.06
C ASP A 123 9.33 -10.18 19.13
N ARG A 124 10.51 -9.57 19.12
CA ARG A 124 11.81 -10.24 19.22
C ARG A 124 12.58 -9.70 20.41
N LYS A 125 12.99 -10.58 21.31
CA LYS A 125 13.79 -10.20 22.47
C LYS A 125 15.06 -11.01 22.57
N PHE A 126 16.18 -10.32 22.74
CA PHE A 126 17.43 -10.96 23.11
C PHE A 126 17.42 -11.32 24.59
N SER A 127 17.76 -12.58 24.91
CA SER A 127 17.86 -13.03 26.28
C SER A 127 19.30 -12.89 26.77
N VAL A 128 19.46 -12.47 28.03
CA VAL A 128 20.78 -12.36 28.70
C VAL A 128 21.26 -13.73 29.22
N ARG A 129 20.39 -14.74 29.16
CA ARG A 129 20.69 -16.08 29.68
C ARG A 129 21.66 -16.80 28.77
N ARG A 130 22.60 -17.59 29.33
CA ARG A 130 23.56 -18.38 28.54
C ARG A 130 22.93 -19.45 27.65
N ASP A 131 21.65 -19.73 27.85
CA ASP A 131 20.95 -20.88 27.29
C ASP A 131 19.89 -20.48 26.25
N THR A 132 19.76 -19.19 25.96
CA THR A 132 18.86 -18.64 24.93
C THR A 132 19.46 -17.32 24.48
N ASP A 133 19.63 -17.14 23.17
CA ASP A 133 20.16 -15.89 22.63
C ASP A 133 19.01 -14.97 22.25
N GLU A 134 17.98 -15.52 21.61
CA GLU A 134 16.82 -14.77 21.11
C GLU A 134 15.52 -15.50 21.38
N ILE A 135 14.44 -14.74 21.58
CA ILE A 135 13.10 -15.24 21.85
C ILE A 135 12.15 -14.54 20.89
N PHE A 136 11.43 -15.34 20.12
CA PHE A 136 10.36 -14.91 19.25
C PHE A 136 9.03 -15.07 19.96
N TYR A 137 8.27 -13.99 20.00
CA TYR A 137 6.93 -13.95 20.54
C TYR A 137 5.94 -13.82 19.41
N TYR A 138 4.97 -14.72 19.40
CA TYR A 138 3.83 -14.73 18.50
C TYR A 138 2.60 -14.51 19.34
N ARG A 139 2.11 -13.27 19.39
CA ARG A 139 1.00 -12.89 20.26
C ARG A 139 -0.07 -12.15 19.48
N GLY A 140 -1.32 -12.50 19.73
CA GLY A 140 -2.46 -11.90 19.05
C GLY A 140 -3.78 -12.36 19.65
N ASP A 141 -4.80 -11.53 19.55
CA ASP A 141 -6.17 -11.91 19.90
C ASP A 141 -6.87 -12.41 18.63
N LEU A 142 -6.99 -13.74 18.49
CA LEU A 142 -7.59 -14.35 17.31
C LEU A 142 -9.12 -14.23 17.28
N GLU A 143 -9.76 -14.24 18.45
CA GLU A 143 -11.23 -14.26 18.58
C GLU A 143 -11.83 -12.87 18.86
N GLY A 144 -11.00 -11.88 19.21
CA GLY A 144 -11.45 -10.53 19.56
C GLY A 144 -12.11 -10.46 20.94
N THR A 145 -11.92 -11.48 21.77
CA THR A 145 -12.48 -11.64 23.12
C THR A 145 -11.71 -10.82 24.15
N GLY A 146 -10.54 -10.28 23.79
CA GLY A 146 -9.63 -9.55 24.67
C GLY A 146 -8.60 -10.44 25.39
N GLU A 147 -8.63 -11.74 25.16
CA GLU A 147 -7.64 -12.70 25.67
C GLU A 147 -6.64 -13.04 24.55
N PRO A 148 -5.41 -12.47 24.58
CA PRO A 148 -4.43 -12.76 23.56
C PRO A 148 -3.87 -14.17 23.75
N ILE A 149 -3.78 -14.92 22.66
CA ILE A 149 -3.00 -16.16 22.62
C ILE A 149 -1.53 -15.83 22.45
N GLU A 150 -0.65 -16.65 23.02
CA GLU A 150 0.80 -16.43 23.00
C GLU A 150 1.55 -17.73 22.70
N GLY A 151 2.34 -17.71 21.62
CA GLY A 151 3.37 -18.70 21.32
C GLY A 151 4.76 -18.10 21.55
N GLU A 152 5.69 -18.94 22.02
CA GLU A 152 7.07 -18.54 22.29
C GLU A 152 8.04 -19.49 21.59
N ILE A 153 9.03 -18.98 20.87
CA ILE A 153 10.13 -19.79 20.30
C ILE A 153 11.46 -19.27 20.82
N ARG A 154 12.21 -20.13 21.49
CA ARG A 154 13.53 -19.83 22.05
C ARG A 154 14.62 -20.34 21.12
N ILE A 155 15.47 -19.42 20.70
CA ILE A 155 16.56 -19.65 19.77
C ILE A 155 17.88 -19.59 20.54
N TYR A 156 18.77 -20.53 20.25
CA TYR A 156 20.13 -20.58 20.78
C TYR A 156 21.09 -20.92 19.66
N LYS A 157 22.13 -20.10 19.47
CA LYS A 157 23.10 -20.20 18.38
C LYS A 157 22.44 -20.31 17.00
N GLY A 158 21.41 -19.50 16.77
CA GLY A 158 20.65 -19.46 15.52
C GLY A 158 19.76 -20.68 15.26
N LYS A 159 19.52 -21.53 16.27
CA LYS A 159 18.64 -22.70 16.15
C LYS A 159 17.57 -22.76 17.23
N VAL A 160 16.39 -23.27 16.89
CA VAL A 160 15.29 -23.51 17.83
C VAL A 160 15.72 -24.53 18.88
N ARG A 161 15.71 -24.10 20.14
CA ARG A 161 16.04 -24.96 21.28
C ARG A 161 14.80 -25.46 22.01
N ARG A 162 13.78 -24.60 22.11
CA ARG A 162 12.50 -24.91 22.77
C ARG A 162 11.43 -23.98 22.18
N PHE A 163 10.21 -24.49 22.08
CA PHE A 163 9.05 -23.68 21.74
C PHE A 163 7.87 -24.04 22.64
N THR A 164 6.96 -23.10 22.79
CA THR A 164 5.68 -23.22 23.47
C THR A 164 4.60 -22.88 22.46
N LEU A 165 3.67 -23.81 22.25
CA LEU A 165 2.54 -23.63 21.34
C LEU A 165 1.54 -22.64 21.94
N PRO A 166 0.92 -21.78 21.12
CA PRO A 166 -0.22 -20.98 21.56
C PRO A 166 -1.39 -21.88 21.98
N ASP A 167 -2.15 -21.43 22.97
CA ASP A 167 -3.39 -22.08 23.35
C ASP A 167 -4.47 -21.69 22.35
N PHE A 168 -4.69 -22.54 21.35
CA PHE A 168 -5.69 -22.27 20.32
C PHE A 168 -7.09 -22.62 20.84
N PRO A 169 -8.08 -21.72 20.68
CA PRO A 169 -9.45 -22.04 21.00
C PRO A 169 -9.87 -23.24 20.14
N THR A 170 -10.39 -24.27 20.79
CA THR A 170 -10.87 -25.46 20.08
C THR A 170 -12.23 -25.10 19.50
N GLU A 171 -12.34 -24.96 18.18
CA GLU A 171 -13.66 -24.83 17.54
C GLU A 171 -14.49 -26.06 17.92
N SER A 172 -15.52 -25.83 18.74
CA SER A 172 -16.45 -26.83 19.26
C SER A 172 -17.68 -26.99 18.40
#